data_AF-A0A3P7KNE7-F1
#
_entry.id   AF-A0A3P7KNE7-F1
#
_cell.length_a   1.000
_cell.length_b   1.000
_cell.length_c   1.000
_cell.angle_alpha   90.00
_cell.angle_beta   90.00
_cell.angle_gamma   90.00
#
_symmetry.space_group_name_H-M   'P 1'
#
loop_
_entity.id
_entity.type
_entity.pdbx_description
1 polymer ?
#
loop_
_entity_poly.entity_id
_entity_poly.type
_entity_poly.pdbx_seq_one_letter_code
_entity_poly.pdbx_strand_id
1 'polypeptide(L)'
;MISRLCPLTRTGLPGLIATAPNIMQQASVHHHLERHDLARFLGIKRSNKARANRNTHVNEKMFRKLRGRKTVVIDLPDDEEQRRREKMSPSELRLELLKKGINPYKEVQPRAWQEAQITMSSFYAVIDPFVTPESGETLPFLGAGVEGLKMKREELKQRALHRWHNWKNGTNRIRKKEGFEKFDAKTFGPTADLIYEEAHKALMKRDKPTLHKCITEHAYA
;
A
#
# COMPACT_ATOMS: atom_id res chain seq x y z
N MET A 1 -33.15 30.73 39.90
CA MET A 1 -34.32 30.39 39.05
C MET A 1 -33.85 29.54 37.90
N ILE A 2 -34.55 28.45 37.67
CA ILE A 2 -34.29 27.43 36.65
C ILE A 2 -34.77 27.94 35.29
N SER A 3 -33.96 27.80 34.24
CA SER A 3 -34.50 27.64 32.88
C SER A 3 -33.65 26.66 32.09
N ARG A 4 -34.37 25.68 31.54
CA ARG A 4 -33.92 24.47 30.88
C ARG A 4 -33.42 24.78 29.47
N LEU A 5 -32.29 24.20 29.08
CA LEU A 5 -31.92 24.05 27.68
C LEU A 5 -32.31 22.65 27.22
N CYS A 6 -33.30 22.59 26.32
CA CYS A 6 -33.67 21.37 25.61
C CYS A 6 -32.57 20.97 24.61
N PRO A 7 -32.23 19.68 24.47
CA PRO A 7 -31.35 19.21 23.42
C PRO A 7 -32.13 19.07 22.10
N LEU A 8 -31.65 19.72 21.03
CA LEU A 8 -32.12 19.44 19.68
C LEU A 8 -31.69 18.05 19.26
N THR A 9 -32.69 17.20 19.08
CA THR A 9 -32.62 15.90 18.42
C THR A 9 -32.13 16.08 16.98
N ARG A 10 -30.96 15.51 16.66
CA ARG A 10 -30.51 15.35 15.27
C ARG A 10 -30.83 13.92 14.85
N THR A 11 -31.95 13.77 14.17
CA THR A 11 -32.39 12.55 13.49
C THR A 11 -31.46 12.21 12.33
N GLY A 12 -31.49 10.93 11.96
CA GLY A 12 -30.43 10.21 11.27
C GLY A 12 -30.07 10.65 9.86
N LEU A 13 -28.80 10.45 9.54
CA LEU A 13 -28.26 9.94 8.28
C LEU A 13 -26.77 9.59 8.55
N PRO A 14 -26.40 8.32 8.76
CA PRO A 14 -25.01 7.92 8.82
C PRO A 14 -24.51 7.73 7.38
N GLY A 15 -23.33 8.26 7.07
CA GLY A 15 -22.56 7.77 5.92
C GLY A 15 -22.60 8.62 4.66
N LEU A 16 -22.21 9.89 4.76
CA LEU A 16 -21.43 10.51 3.70
C LEU A 16 -20.15 11.05 4.36
N ILE A 17 -19.11 10.21 4.41
CA ILE A 17 -17.76 10.70 4.68
C ILE A 17 -17.43 11.58 3.48
N ALA A 18 -17.49 12.89 3.68
CA ALA A 18 -17.07 13.86 2.67
C ALA A 18 -15.61 13.56 2.34
N THR A 19 -15.36 12.88 1.21
CA THR A 19 -14.03 12.82 0.63
C THR A 19 -13.58 14.25 0.43
N ALA A 20 -12.52 14.68 1.12
CA ALA A 20 -11.94 15.99 0.88
C ALA A 20 -11.68 16.08 -0.63
N PRO A 21 -12.40 16.98 -1.35
CA PRO A 21 -12.30 16.99 -2.79
C PRO A 21 -10.85 17.28 -3.14
N ASN A 22 -10.30 16.55 -4.12
CA ASN A 22 -8.93 16.78 -4.55
C ASN A 22 -8.80 18.27 -4.91
N ILE A 23 -7.66 18.91 -4.66
CA ILE A 23 -7.56 20.38 -4.77
C ILE A 23 -8.04 20.86 -6.16
N MET A 24 -7.85 20.05 -7.19
CA MET A 24 -8.36 20.29 -8.56
C MET A 24 -9.89 20.24 -8.69
N GLN A 25 -10.58 19.38 -7.94
CA GLN A 25 -12.04 19.32 -7.86
C GLN A 25 -12.63 20.52 -7.08
N GLN A 26 -11.96 20.95 -6.01
CA GLN A 26 -12.31 22.21 -5.31
C GLN A 26 -12.04 23.44 -6.15
N ALA A 27 -11.07 23.35 -7.05
CA ALA A 27 -10.57 24.49 -7.78
C ALA A 27 -11.52 25.05 -8.83
N SER A 28 -12.52 24.26 -9.24
CA SER A 28 -13.48 24.62 -10.29
C SER A 28 -12.77 25.22 -11.50
N VAL A 29 -11.71 24.54 -11.96
CA VAL A 29 -10.96 24.91 -13.15
C VAL A 29 -11.97 25.11 -14.28
N HIS A 30 -11.87 26.24 -14.99
CA HIS A 30 -12.75 26.58 -16.10
C HIS A 30 -12.90 25.41 -17.07
N HIS A 31 -14.10 25.31 -17.64
CA HIS A 31 -14.69 24.28 -18.51
C HIS A 31 -15.78 23.41 -17.90
N HIS A 32 -15.93 23.33 -16.56
CA HIS A 32 -16.93 22.44 -15.96
C HIS A 32 -18.13 23.14 -15.30
N LEU A 33 -17.99 24.39 -14.85
CA LEU A 33 -19.08 25.16 -14.25
C LEU A 33 -19.89 26.01 -15.24
N GLU A 34 -19.41 26.15 -16.48
CA GLU A 34 -20.16 26.85 -17.54
C GLU A 34 -21.40 26.06 -17.99
N ARG A 35 -21.49 24.76 -17.63
CA ARG A 35 -22.69 23.94 -17.84
C ARG A 35 -23.94 24.52 -17.19
N HIS A 36 -23.79 25.33 -16.14
CA HIS A 36 -24.90 25.88 -15.37
C HIS A 36 -25.18 27.37 -15.64
N ASP A 37 -24.33 28.07 -16.41
CA ASP A 37 -24.52 29.49 -16.77
C ASP A 37 -24.08 29.74 -18.22
N LEU A 38 -25.03 29.56 -19.14
CA LEU A 38 -24.84 29.70 -20.60
C LEU A 38 -24.33 31.10 -20.98
N ALA A 39 -24.75 32.15 -20.28
CA ALA A 39 -24.31 33.51 -20.58
C ALA A 39 -22.82 33.72 -20.29
N ARG A 40 -22.28 33.01 -19.29
CA ARG A 40 -20.83 32.97 -19.02
C ARG A 40 -20.07 32.14 -20.05
N PHE A 41 -20.60 30.97 -20.41
CA PHE A 41 -20.06 30.09 -21.46
C PHE A 41 -19.90 30.81 -22.80
N LEU A 42 -20.96 31.50 -23.21
CA LEU A 42 -21.00 32.26 -24.47
C LEU A 42 -20.21 33.59 -24.38
N GLY A 43 -19.61 33.91 -23.24
CA GLY A 43 -18.83 35.13 -23.03
C GLY A 43 -19.66 36.43 -22.96
N ILE A 44 -21.00 36.32 -22.89
CA ILE A 44 -21.94 37.45 -22.78
C ILE A 44 -21.80 38.10 -21.39
N LYS A 45 -21.68 37.29 -20.34
CA LYS A 45 -21.53 37.73 -18.95
C LYS A 45 -20.13 37.42 -18.44
N ARG A 46 -19.44 38.43 -17.93
CA ARG A 46 -18.03 38.32 -17.49
C ARG A 46 -17.92 37.83 -16.04
N SER A 47 -16.89 37.03 -15.73
CA SER A 47 -16.68 36.50 -14.39
C SER A 47 -16.17 37.55 -13.39
N ASN A 48 -15.30 38.44 -13.85
CA ASN A 48 -14.82 39.62 -13.11
C ASN A 48 -15.00 40.86 -13.99
N LYS A 49 -15.67 41.91 -13.48
CA LYS A 49 -15.91 43.16 -14.21
C LYS A 49 -14.66 44.06 -14.31
N ALA A 50 -13.73 43.94 -13.37
CA ALA A 50 -12.62 44.88 -13.20
C ALA A 50 -11.27 44.42 -13.81
N ARG A 51 -11.08 43.11 -14.03
CA ARG A 51 -9.85 42.56 -14.61
C ARG A 51 -10.17 41.66 -15.78
N ALA A 52 -10.10 42.24 -16.97
CA ALA A 52 -10.30 41.56 -18.23
C ALA A 52 -8.99 40.92 -18.68
N ASN A 53 -8.83 39.62 -18.43
CA ASN A 53 -8.10 38.77 -19.36
C ASN A 53 -8.91 37.50 -19.55
N ARG A 54 -9.11 37.10 -20.81
CA ARG A 54 -9.89 35.95 -21.27
C ARG A 54 -9.42 34.62 -20.63
N ASN A 55 -8.25 34.62 -20.00
CA ASN A 55 -7.63 33.50 -19.28
C ASN A 55 -7.66 33.59 -17.73
N THR A 56 -8.37 34.54 -17.10
CA THR A 56 -8.41 34.60 -15.63
C THR A 56 -9.32 33.52 -15.04
N HIS A 57 -8.72 32.58 -14.30
CA HIS A 57 -9.46 31.59 -13.52
C HIS A 57 -10.39 32.24 -12.49
N VAL A 58 -11.63 31.76 -12.33
CA VAL A 58 -12.59 32.28 -11.33
C VAL A 58 -11.97 32.32 -9.93
N ASN A 59 -11.09 31.37 -9.62
CA ASN A 59 -10.41 31.21 -8.34
C ASN A 59 -8.92 31.60 -8.38
N GLU A 60 -8.58 32.72 -9.03
CA GLU A 60 -7.18 33.17 -9.24
C GLU A 60 -6.32 33.14 -7.95
N LYS A 61 -6.88 33.52 -6.80
CA LYS A 61 -6.20 33.50 -5.49
C LYS A 61 -5.71 32.09 -5.09
N MET A 62 -6.53 31.07 -5.34
CA MET A 62 -6.20 29.69 -5.04
C MET A 62 -5.25 29.09 -6.09
N PHE A 63 -5.42 29.40 -7.38
CA PHE A 63 -4.47 28.99 -8.41
C PHE A 63 -3.09 29.64 -8.25
N ARG A 64 -3.02 30.87 -7.73
CA ARG A 64 -1.75 31.50 -7.35
C ARG A 64 -1.01 30.68 -6.29
N LYS A 65 -1.74 30.21 -5.25
CA LYS A 65 -1.17 29.31 -4.24
C LYS A 65 -0.73 27.98 -4.86
N LEU A 66 -1.52 27.40 -5.74
CA LEU A 66 -1.19 26.14 -6.43
C LEU A 66 0.04 26.25 -7.33
N ARG A 67 0.18 27.37 -8.06
CA ARG A 67 1.38 27.65 -8.86
C ARG A 67 2.63 27.75 -7.98
N GLY A 68 2.53 28.34 -6.79
CA GLY A 68 3.62 28.35 -5.81
C GLY A 68 3.95 26.97 -5.23
N ARG A 69 2.99 26.05 -5.18
CA ARG A 69 3.21 24.65 -4.75
C ARG A 69 3.74 23.74 -5.86
N LYS A 70 3.86 24.23 -7.10
CA LYS A 70 4.42 23.45 -8.23
C LYS A 70 5.91 23.15 -8.03
N THR A 71 6.64 24.11 -7.46
CA THR A 71 8.06 23.95 -7.14
C THR A 71 8.19 23.24 -5.81
N VAL A 72 8.33 21.92 -5.87
CA VAL A 72 8.71 21.11 -4.70
C VAL A 72 10.23 21.06 -4.68
N VAL A 73 10.84 21.60 -3.63
CA VAL A 73 12.26 21.33 -3.35
C VAL A 73 12.30 19.90 -2.83
N ILE A 74 12.74 18.99 -3.68
CA ILE A 74 12.96 17.59 -3.32
C ILE A 74 14.45 17.50 -3.01
N ASP A 75 14.80 17.10 -1.80
CA ASP A 75 16.18 16.79 -1.48
C ASP A 75 16.52 15.47 -2.19
N LEU A 76 17.38 15.55 -3.20
CA LEU A 76 17.85 14.34 -3.88
C LEU A 76 18.85 13.61 -2.98
N PRO A 77 18.83 12.26 -2.97
CA PRO A 77 19.91 11.48 -2.38
C PRO A 77 21.25 11.83 -3.04
N ASP A 78 22.31 11.89 -2.24
CA ASP A 78 23.67 12.07 -2.75
C ASP A 78 24.29 10.70 -3.09
N ASP A 79 24.38 10.40 -4.38
CA ASP A 79 24.89 9.12 -4.90
C ASP A 79 26.37 8.89 -4.56
N GLU A 80 27.16 9.94 -4.34
CA GLU A 80 28.56 9.81 -3.89
C GLU A 80 28.63 9.42 -2.42
N GLU A 81 27.77 10.00 -1.56
CA GLU A 81 27.67 9.58 -0.17
C GLU A 81 27.23 8.12 -0.06
N GLN A 82 26.28 7.68 -0.89
CA GLN A 82 25.78 6.31 -0.84
C GLN A 82 26.85 5.29 -1.23
N ARG A 83 27.57 5.53 -2.33
CA ARG A 83 28.70 4.69 -2.75
C ARG A 83 29.84 4.68 -1.73
N ARG A 84 30.06 5.81 -1.04
CA ARG A 84 31.04 5.87 0.04
C ARG A 84 30.61 5.01 1.23
N ARG A 85 29.35 5.10 1.66
CA ARG A 85 28.81 4.31 2.78
C ARG A 85 28.91 2.80 2.55
N GLU A 86 28.65 2.34 1.34
CA GLU A 86 28.73 0.91 0.98
C GLU A 86 30.17 0.36 1.07
N LYS A 87 31.18 1.21 0.86
CA LYS A 87 32.61 0.83 0.92
C LYS A 87 33.21 0.96 2.32
N MET A 88 32.56 1.69 3.23
CA MET A 88 33.11 1.97 4.55
C MET A 88 32.98 0.77 5.47
N SER A 89 33.99 0.56 6.33
CA SER A 89 33.87 -0.42 7.40
C SER A 89 32.80 0.00 8.42
N PRO A 90 32.17 -0.93 9.14
CA PRO A 90 31.14 -0.60 10.14
C PRO A 90 31.58 0.41 11.21
N SER A 91 32.86 0.42 11.57
CA SER A 91 33.46 1.37 12.51
C SER A 91 33.60 2.78 11.92
N GLU A 92 34.02 2.89 10.67
CA GLU A 92 34.11 4.18 9.97
C GLU A 92 32.73 4.78 9.74
N LEU A 93 31.74 3.95 9.38
CA LEU A 93 30.35 4.36 9.25
C LEU A 93 29.82 4.94 10.57
N ARG A 94 30.09 4.27 11.70
CA ARG A 94 29.76 4.77 13.05
C ARG A 94 30.38 6.14 13.30
N LEU A 95 31.66 6.34 12.98
CA LEU A 95 32.34 7.62 13.18
C LEU A 95 31.76 8.73 12.29
N GLU A 96 31.42 8.43 11.04
CA GLU A 96 30.77 9.39 10.14
C GLU A 96 29.39 9.79 10.65
N LEU A 97 28.59 8.83 11.11
CA LEU A 97 27.27 9.10 11.72
C LEU A 97 27.40 10.01 12.95
N LEU A 98 28.36 9.71 13.84
CA LEU A 98 28.65 10.56 15.01
C LEU A 98 29.11 11.96 14.61
N LYS A 99 29.95 12.11 13.59
CA LYS A 99 30.35 13.42 13.03
C LYS A 99 29.18 14.20 12.46
N LYS A 100 28.22 13.51 11.84
CA LYS A 100 26.94 14.08 11.36
C LYS A 100 25.96 14.40 12.51
N GLY A 101 26.33 14.12 13.76
CA GLY A 101 25.47 14.29 14.94
C GLY A 101 24.36 13.24 15.04
N ILE A 102 24.38 12.21 14.19
CA ILE A 102 23.43 11.11 14.18
C ILE A 102 24.02 10.02 15.07
N ASN A 103 23.41 9.79 16.24
CA ASN A 103 23.83 8.67 17.07
C ASN A 103 23.28 7.36 16.46
N PRO A 104 24.14 6.46 15.91
CA PRO A 104 23.67 5.18 15.36
C PRO A 104 23.00 4.29 16.43
N TYR A 105 23.31 4.54 17.70
CA TYR A 105 22.71 3.86 18.84
C TYR A 105 21.57 4.65 19.46
N LYS A 106 21.00 5.66 18.78
CA LYS A 106 19.81 6.36 19.31
C LYS A 106 18.61 5.43 19.39
N GLU A 107 18.42 4.59 18.38
CA GLU A 107 17.38 3.55 18.36
C GLU A 107 17.81 2.26 19.07
N VAL A 108 19.13 2.05 19.18
CA VAL A 108 19.74 0.97 19.98
C VAL A 108 19.99 1.41 21.43
N GLN A 109 19.49 2.58 21.85
CA GLN A 109 19.32 2.84 23.28
C GLN A 109 18.53 1.65 23.80
N PRO A 110 18.94 1.03 24.92
CA PRO A 110 18.23 -0.12 25.46
C PRO A 110 16.77 0.27 25.48
N ARG A 111 15.98 -0.44 24.65
CA ARG A 111 14.55 -0.16 24.44
C ARG A 111 14.02 0.12 25.83
N ALA A 112 13.59 1.37 26.07
CA ALA A 112 13.10 1.77 27.38
C ALA A 112 12.15 0.66 27.81
N TRP A 113 12.39 0.08 28.99
CA TRP A 113 11.73 -1.14 29.40
C TRP A 113 10.22 -0.99 29.17
N GLN A 114 9.71 -1.72 28.18
CA GLN A 114 8.31 -1.69 27.79
C GLN A 114 7.68 -2.92 28.41
N GLU A 115 6.93 -2.73 29.48
CA GLU A 115 6.17 -3.82 30.13
C GLU A 115 5.15 -4.44 29.17
N ALA A 116 4.68 -3.67 28.18
CA ALA A 116 3.77 -4.14 27.15
C ALA A 116 4.52 -4.76 25.97
N GLN A 117 4.25 -6.03 25.70
CA GLN A 117 4.70 -6.73 24.50
C GLN A 117 4.01 -6.15 23.26
N ILE A 118 4.78 -5.78 22.24
CA ILE A 118 4.25 -5.42 20.92
C ILE A 118 3.84 -6.72 20.22
N THR A 119 2.55 -6.86 19.95
CA THR A 119 2.00 -8.00 19.20
C THR A 119 1.80 -7.60 17.74
N MET A 120 2.48 -8.29 16.83
CA MET A 120 2.23 -8.17 15.39
C MET A 120 1.36 -9.32 14.93
N SER A 121 0.36 -9.02 14.09
CA SER A 121 -0.53 -10.05 13.55
C SER A 121 0.04 -10.80 12.35
N SER A 122 1.04 -10.21 11.68
CA SER A 122 1.62 -10.73 10.44
C SER A 122 3.15 -10.77 10.46
N PHE A 123 3.72 -11.65 9.64
CA PHE A 123 5.16 -11.73 9.41
C PHE A 123 5.61 -10.71 8.36
N TYR A 124 6.86 -10.26 8.48
CA TYR A 124 7.47 -9.28 7.59
C TYR A 124 7.80 -9.85 6.19
N ALA A 125 7.99 -11.16 6.05
CA ALA A 125 8.44 -11.76 4.79
C ALA A 125 7.86 -13.15 4.56
N VAL A 126 7.90 -13.59 3.31
CA VAL A 126 7.58 -14.96 2.90
C VAL A 126 8.77 -15.85 3.25
N ILE A 127 8.55 -16.89 4.06
CA ILE A 127 9.62 -17.77 4.57
C ILE A 127 10.26 -18.60 3.46
N ASP A 128 9.45 -19.21 2.61
CA ASP A 128 9.88 -20.07 1.51
C ASP A 128 9.15 -19.61 0.24
N PRO A 129 9.73 -18.67 -0.54
CA PRO A 129 9.07 -18.12 -1.72
C PRO A 129 8.96 -19.20 -2.79
N PHE A 130 7.76 -19.32 -3.38
CA PHE A 130 7.56 -20.23 -4.49
C PHE A 130 8.33 -19.72 -5.72
N VAL A 131 9.30 -20.51 -6.18
CA VAL A 131 10.00 -20.26 -7.44
C VAL A 131 9.21 -20.93 -8.56
N THR A 132 8.56 -20.12 -9.39
CA THR A 132 7.93 -20.62 -10.61
C THR A 132 9.02 -21.23 -11.49
N PRO A 133 8.86 -22.47 -11.97
CA PRO A 133 9.80 -23.03 -12.94
C PRO A 133 9.83 -22.12 -14.17
N GLU A 134 11.01 -21.81 -14.68
CA GLU A 134 11.17 -20.92 -15.84
C GLU A 134 10.36 -21.50 -17.01
N SER A 135 9.47 -20.68 -17.59
CA SER A 135 8.48 -21.08 -18.59
C SER A 135 9.07 -21.55 -19.93
N GLY A 136 10.40 -21.60 -20.06
CA GLY A 136 11.14 -22.11 -21.21
C GLY A 136 11.73 -23.51 -21.03
N GLU A 137 11.74 -24.07 -19.82
CA GLU A 137 12.15 -25.46 -19.59
C GLU A 137 10.95 -26.38 -19.82
N THR A 138 10.50 -26.43 -21.07
CA THR A 138 9.63 -27.50 -21.52
C THR A 138 10.26 -28.82 -21.10
N LEU A 139 9.51 -29.61 -20.33
CA LEU A 139 9.71 -31.02 -20.04
C LEU A 139 10.79 -31.66 -20.91
N PRO A 140 11.85 -32.28 -20.34
CA PRO A 140 12.82 -33.05 -21.11
C PRO A 140 12.11 -34.32 -21.61
N PHE A 141 11.37 -34.18 -22.71
CA PHE A 141 10.76 -35.29 -23.44
C PHE A 141 11.63 -35.74 -24.61
N LEU A 142 12.68 -34.98 -24.98
CA LEU A 142 13.64 -35.37 -26.01
C LEU A 142 15.06 -35.43 -25.45
N GLY A 143 15.52 -36.64 -25.09
CA GLY A 143 16.89 -36.88 -24.66
C GLY A 143 17.05 -38.25 -24.01
N ALA A 144 17.03 -39.31 -24.82
CA ALA A 144 17.20 -40.69 -24.38
C ALA A 144 18.63 -40.95 -23.87
N GLY A 145 18.79 -41.11 -22.54
CA GLY A 145 20.06 -41.48 -21.91
C GLY A 145 19.91 -41.78 -20.41
N VAL A 146 20.92 -42.42 -19.81
CA VAL A 146 20.95 -42.82 -18.38
C VAL A 146 20.95 -41.59 -17.45
N GLU A 147 21.50 -40.46 -17.90
CA GLU A 147 21.50 -39.19 -17.16
C GLU A 147 20.11 -38.55 -17.11
N GLY A 148 19.35 -38.56 -18.21
CA GLY A 148 17.97 -38.05 -18.23
C GLY A 148 17.03 -38.80 -17.28
N LEU A 149 17.27 -40.11 -17.06
CA LEU A 149 16.51 -40.92 -16.10
C LEU A 149 16.87 -40.57 -14.64
N LYS A 150 18.14 -40.28 -14.35
CA LYS A 150 18.59 -39.83 -13.02
C LYS A 150 17.99 -38.47 -12.66
N MET A 151 18.05 -37.50 -13.59
CA MET A 151 17.44 -36.18 -13.41
C MET A 151 15.93 -36.26 -13.17
N LYS A 152 15.20 -37.10 -13.94
CA LYS A 152 13.76 -37.36 -13.71
C LYS A 152 13.47 -37.98 -12.35
N ARG A 153 14.31 -38.91 -11.89
CA ARG A 153 14.14 -39.56 -10.57
C ARG A 153 14.36 -38.57 -9.43
N GLU A 154 15.36 -37.70 -9.57
CA GLU A 154 15.63 -36.62 -8.62
C GLU A 154 14.48 -35.61 -8.60
N GLU A 155 13.99 -35.17 -9.75
CA GLU A 155 12.84 -34.28 -9.86
C GLU A 155 11.58 -34.87 -9.20
N LEU A 156 11.28 -36.16 -9.46
CA LEU A 156 10.15 -36.83 -8.85
C LEU A 156 10.31 -36.95 -7.32
N LYS A 157 11.53 -37.24 -6.85
CA LYS A 157 11.86 -37.25 -5.42
C LYS A 157 11.64 -35.88 -4.79
N GLN A 158 12.12 -34.81 -5.43
CA GLN A 158 11.90 -33.44 -4.94
C GLN A 158 10.42 -33.08 -4.91
N ARG A 159 9.65 -33.39 -5.97
CA ARG A 159 8.19 -33.17 -5.98
C ARG A 159 7.47 -33.89 -4.85
N ALA A 160 7.84 -35.16 -4.59
CA ALA A 160 7.27 -35.92 -3.48
C ALA A 160 7.64 -35.33 -2.12
N LEU A 161 8.90 -34.91 -1.93
CA LEU A 161 9.36 -34.21 -0.73
C LEU A 161 8.61 -32.89 -0.54
N HIS A 162 8.52 -32.04 -1.56
CA HIS A 162 7.77 -30.79 -1.49
C HIS A 162 6.30 -31.02 -1.12
N ARG A 163 5.64 -32.02 -1.73
CA ARG A 163 4.26 -32.37 -1.40
C ARG A 163 4.12 -32.79 0.06
N TRP A 164 5.07 -33.59 0.57
CA TRP A 164 5.08 -34.02 1.96
C TRP A 164 5.36 -32.86 2.93
N HIS A 165 6.32 -31.99 2.62
CA HIS A 165 6.63 -30.79 3.39
C HIS A 165 5.43 -29.83 3.44
N ASN A 166 4.77 -29.59 2.31
CA ASN A 166 3.58 -28.76 2.23
C ASN A 166 2.42 -29.33 3.05
N TRP A 167 2.21 -30.66 3.01
CA TRP A 167 1.19 -31.30 3.83
C TRP A 167 1.53 -31.24 5.33
N LYS A 168 2.77 -31.58 5.72
CA LYS A 168 3.20 -31.65 7.11
C LYS A 168 3.26 -30.27 7.77
N ASN A 169 3.85 -29.29 7.08
CA ASN A 169 4.08 -27.95 7.63
C ASN A 169 2.93 -26.96 7.35
N GLY A 170 2.16 -27.19 6.28
CA GLY A 170 1.00 -26.38 5.92
C GLY A 170 -0.29 -27.01 6.43
N THR A 171 -0.95 -27.84 5.62
CA THR A 171 -2.33 -28.30 5.87
C THR A 171 -2.50 -28.99 7.22
N ASN A 172 -1.58 -29.88 7.62
CA ASN A 172 -1.69 -30.61 8.89
C ASN A 172 -1.52 -29.69 10.11
N ARG A 173 -0.64 -28.69 10.03
CA ARG A 173 -0.48 -27.69 11.10
C ARG A 173 -1.66 -26.74 11.18
N ILE A 174 -2.21 -26.32 10.03
CA ILE A 174 -3.38 -25.44 9.97
C ILE A 174 -4.59 -26.15 10.61
N ARG A 175 -4.85 -27.41 10.25
CA ARG A 175 -5.98 -28.18 10.81
C ARG A 175 -5.93 -28.41 12.31
N LYS A 176 -4.75 -28.30 12.93
CA LYS A 176 -4.57 -28.41 14.39
C LYS A 176 -4.89 -27.12 15.14
N LYS A 177 -5.09 -26.00 14.44
CA LYS A 177 -5.47 -24.73 15.05
C LYS A 177 -6.98 -24.69 15.26
N GLU A 178 -7.40 -24.09 16.36
CA GLU A 178 -8.82 -23.91 16.69
C GLU A 178 -9.54 -23.19 15.55
N GLY A 179 -10.70 -23.73 15.15
CA GLY A 179 -11.51 -23.19 14.05
C GLY A 179 -11.10 -23.64 12.64
N PHE A 180 -9.96 -24.32 12.46
CA PHE A 180 -9.46 -24.74 11.14
C PHE A 180 -9.49 -26.25 10.89
N GLU A 181 -10.15 -27.04 11.74
CA GLU A 181 -10.21 -28.50 11.63
C GLU A 181 -10.72 -28.99 10.27
N LYS A 182 -11.68 -28.28 9.69
CA LYS A 182 -12.32 -28.58 8.40
C LYS A 182 -11.64 -27.89 7.21
N PHE A 183 -10.46 -27.28 7.40
CA PHE A 183 -9.76 -26.58 6.34
C PHE A 183 -9.34 -27.52 5.21
N ASP A 184 -9.70 -27.19 3.97
CA ASP A 184 -9.21 -27.86 2.78
C ASP A 184 -8.56 -26.86 1.81
N ALA A 185 -7.36 -27.19 1.35
CA ALA A 185 -6.57 -26.33 0.48
C ALA A 185 -7.20 -26.22 -0.93
N LYS A 186 -7.88 -27.27 -1.39
CA LYS A 186 -8.51 -27.28 -2.73
C LYS A 186 -9.72 -26.36 -2.81
N THR A 187 -10.49 -26.26 -1.73
CA THR A 187 -11.69 -25.41 -1.67
C THR A 187 -11.37 -23.96 -1.36
N PHE A 188 -10.14 -23.66 -0.91
CA PHE A 188 -9.74 -22.31 -0.52
C PHE A 188 -9.53 -21.37 -1.72
N GLY A 189 -9.23 -21.89 -2.91
CA GLY A 189 -9.00 -21.08 -4.12
C GLY A 189 -10.11 -20.05 -4.39
N PRO A 190 -11.37 -20.48 -4.55
CA PRO A 190 -12.51 -19.56 -4.72
C PRO A 190 -12.68 -18.56 -3.57
N THR A 191 -12.37 -18.95 -2.34
CA THR A 191 -12.43 -18.04 -1.18
C THR A 191 -11.35 -16.97 -1.25
N ALA A 192 -10.14 -17.32 -1.70
CA ALA A 192 -9.05 -16.38 -1.90
C ALA A 192 -9.38 -15.35 -2.99
N ASP A 193 -10.00 -15.79 -4.09
CA ASP A 193 -10.45 -14.90 -5.17
C ASP A 193 -11.49 -13.87 -4.66
N LEU A 194 -12.43 -14.31 -3.82
CA LEU A 194 -13.41 -13.40 -3.20
C LEU A 194 -12.76 -12.36 -2.29
N ILE A 195 -11.80 -12.76 -1.45
CA ILE A 195 -11.04 -11.84 -0.58
C ILE A 195 -10.26 -10.84 -1.44
N TYR A 196 -9.66 -11.31 -2.53
CA TYR A 196 -8.91 -10.47 -3.46
C TYR A 196 -9.80 -9.41 -4.14
N GLU A 197 -10.98 -9.81 -4.63
CA GLU A 197 -11.96 -8.88 -5.19
C GLU A 197 -12.46 -7.87 -4.15
N GLU A 198 -12.76 -8.32 -2.93
CA GLU A 198 -13.25 -7.47 -1.85
C GLU A 198 -12.21 -6.41 -1.47
N ALA A 199 -10.94 -6.82 -1.34
CA ALA A 199 -9.82 -5.91 -1.08
C ALA A 199 -9.72 -4.82 -2.17
N HIS A 200 -9.85 -5.19 -3.45
CA HIS A 200 -9.81 -4.23 -4.56
C HIS A 200 -11.03 -3.30 -4.56
N LYS A 201 -12.23 -3.83 -4.27
CA LYS A 201 -13.45 -3.02 -4.13
C LYS A 201 -13.32 -2.03 -2.96
N ALA A 202 -12.76 -2.45 -1.83
CA ALA A 202 -12.48 -1.58 -0.69
C ALA A 202 -11.45 -0.49 -1.03
N LEU A 203 -10.40 -0.85 -1.77
CA LEU A 203 -9.38 0.09 -2.25
C LEU A 203 -9.97 1.14 -3.19
N MET A 204 -10.82 0.74 -4.15
CA MET A 204 -11.53 1.66 -5.05
C MET A 204 -12.42 2.66 -4.28
N LYS A 205 -13.08 2.18 -3.22
CA LYS A 205 -13.93 2.99 -2.33
C LYS A 205 -13.15 3.81 -1.29
N ARG A 206 -11.83 3.59 -1.19
CA ARG A 206 -10.94 4.13 -0.13
C ARG A 206 -11.42 3.80 1.29
N ASP A 207 -12.03 2.64 1.44
CA ASP A 207 -12.56 2.18 2.72
C ASP A 207 -11.49 1.43 3.51
N LYS A 208 -10.71 2.17 4.31
CA LYS A 208 -9.61 1.63 5.14
C LYS A 208 -10.03 0.51 6.11
N PRO A 209 -11.13 0.61 6.88
CA PRO A 209 -11.47 -0.41 7.86
C PRO A 209 -11.86 -1.75 7.21
N THR A 210 -12.45 -1.75 6.02
CA THR A 210 -12.70 -3.00 5.28
C THR A 210 -11.41 -3.54 4.67
N LEU A 211 -10.55 -2.66 4.15
CA LEU A 211 -9.25 -3.06 3.62
C LEU A 211 -8.39 -3.77 4.67
N HIS A 212 -8.27 -3.24 5.90
CA HIS A 212 -7.51 -3.87 6.99
C HIS A 212 -8.04 -5.25 7.42
N LYS A 213 -9.28 -5.61 7.06
CA LYS A 213 -9.82 -6.96 7.32
C LYS A 213 -9.40 -7.96 6.25
N CYS A 214 -9.17 -7.50 5.02
CA CYS A 214 -8.81 -8.35 3.88
C CYS A 214 -7.30 -8.53 3.73
N ILE A 215 -6.49 -7.56 4.14
CA ILE A 215 -5.03 -7.57 3.96
C ILE A 215 -4.27 -7.50 5.29
N THR A 216 -3.01 -7.92 5.27
CA THR A 216 -2.11 -7.87 6.43
C THR A 216 -1.45 -6.49 6.58
N GLU A 217 -0.93 -6.22 7.78
CA GLU A 217 -0.19 -4.98 8.09
C GLU A 217 0.99 -4.76 7.13
N HIS A 218 1.71 -5.83 6.77
CA HIS A 218 2.84 -5.76 5.85
C HIS A 218 2.40 -5.36 4.42
N ALA A 219 1.24 -5.81 3.96
CA ALA A 219 0.74 -5.50 2.62
C ALA A 219 0.07 -4.12 2.51
N TYR A 220 -0.31 -3.51 3.64
CA TYR A 220 -0.93 -2.18 3.67
C TYR A 220 0.07 -1.03 3.56
N ALA A 221 1.31 -1.27 3.99
CA ALA A 221 2.36 -0.25 4.17
C ALA A 221 2.75 0.49 2.88
#